data_AF-A0A6B0SAM0-F1
#
_entry.id   AF-A0A6B0SAM0-F1
#
_cell.length_a   1.000
_cell.length_b   1.000
_cell.length_c   1.000
_cell.angle_alpha   90.00
_cell.angle_beta   90.00
_cell.angle_gamma   90.00
#
_symmetry.space_group_name_H-M   'P 1'
#
loop_
_entity.id
_entity.type
_entity.pdbx_description
1 polymer ?
#
loop_
_entity_poly.entity_id
_entity_poly.type
_entity_poly.pdbx_seq_one_letter_code
_entity_poly.pdbx_strand_id
1 'polypeptide(L)'
;MDGQVTLLEGATLTVNCTYSATRYPTLFWYVQYPGEGPELLLKAMKANKGNNKGFEAAYNTEITSFHLEKASVQESDSAVYYCALSGTLTETAGGTEYKL
;
A
#
# COMPACT_ATOMS: atom_id res chain seq x y z
N MET A 1 10.75 -11.17 -1.96
CA MET A 1 10.17 -12.29 -2.73
C MET A 1 8.85 -11.76 -3.21
N ASP A 2 8.92 -11.12 -4.36
CA ASP A 2 7.83 -10.36 -4.92
C ASP A 2 6.81 -11.32 -5.55
N GLY A 3 5.60 -11.30 -5.03
CA GLY A 3 4.55 -12.26 -5.38
C GLY A 3 3.55 -11.62 -6.30
N GLN A 4 3.42 -12.13 -7.53
CA GLN A 4 2.35 -11.74 -8.43
C GLN A 4 1.01 -12.31 -7.92
N VAL A 5 -0.03 -11.48 -7.83
CA VAL A 5 -1.38 -11.89 -7.42
C VAL A 5 -2.36 -11.52 -8.52
N THR A 6 -3.06 -12.52 -9.06
CA THR A 6 -4.15 -12.32 -10.03
C THR A 6 -5.49 -12.37 -9.31
N LEU A 7 -6.32 -11.35 -9.49
CA LEU A 7 -7.68 -11.27 -8.96
C LEU A 7 -8.68 -11.18 -10.11
N LEU A 8 -9.88 -11.69 -9.91
CA LEU A 8 -10.99 -11.48 -10.82
C LEU A 8 -11.60 -10.09 -10.60
N GLU A 9 -12.11 -9.49 -11.67
CA GLU A 9 -12.89 -8.25 -11.56
C GLU A 9 -14.03 -8.42 -10.53
N GLY A 10 -14.26 -7.39 -9.73
CA GLY A 10 -15.25 -7.40 -8.66
C GLY A 10 -14.75 -8.00 -7.34
N ALA A 11 -13.60 -8.68 -7.32
CA ALA A 11 -13.03 -9.24 -6.11
C ALA A 11 -12.49 -8.15 -5.15
N THR A 12 -12.31 -8.54 -3.88
CA THR A 12 -11.66 -7.69 -2.89
C THR A 12 -10.14 -7.87 -2.96
N LEU A 13 -9.42 -6.76 -3.05
CA LEU A 13 -7.97 -6.70 -2.98
C LEU A 13 -7.54 -6.37 -1.55
N THR A 14 -6.52 -7.08 -1.07
CA THR A 14 -5.76 -6.73 0.13
C THR A 14 -4.28 -6.85 -0.18
N VAL A 15 -3.54 -5.73 -0.11
CA VAL A 15 -2.08 -5.70 -0.23
C VAL A 15 -1.47 -5.51 1.14
N ASN A 16 -0.67 -6.50 1.56
CA ASN A 16 -0.13 -6.50 2.90
C ASN A 16 1.07 -5.55 3.03
N CYS A 17 0.97 -4.59 3.95
CA CYS A 17 2.13 -3.84 4.43
C CYS A 17 2.24 -3.91 5.95
N THR A 18 3.40 -4.34 6.43
CA THR A 18 3.82 -4.21 7.82
C THR A 18 5.00 -3.26 7.89
N TYR A 19 5.15 -2.56 9.02
CA TYR A 19 6.24 -1.61 9.20
C TYR A 19 6.86 -1.78 10.58
N SER A 20 8.12 -1.35 10.69
CA SER A 20 8.80 -1.20 11.98
C SER A 20 9.20 0.26 12.14
N ALA A 21 8.76 0.89 13.22
CA ALA A 21 9.08 2.29 13.51
C ALA A 21 9.12 2.53 15.01
N THR A 22 10.02 3.40 15.46
CA THR A 22 10.18 3.80 16.86
C THR A 22 9.23 4.93 17.29
N ARG A 23 8.58 5.60 16.33
CA ARG A 23 7.64 6.71 16.55
C ARG A 23 6.36 6.50 15.74
N TYR A 24 5.56 7.56 15.57
CA TYR A 24 4.40 7.60 14.68
C TYR A 24 4.82 8.10 13.28
N PRO A 25 5.31 7.21 12.39
CA PRO A 25 5.67 7.56 11.02
C PRO A 25 4.44 8.03 10.23
N THR A 26 4.70 8.73 9.13
CA THR A 26 3.73 8.80 8.04
C THR A 26 3.90 7.56 7.16
N LEU A 27 2.81 6.87 6.86
CA LEU A 27 2.80 5.74 5.93
C LEU A 27 2.15 6.16 4.62
N PHE A 28 2.66 5.61 3.53
CA PHE A 28 2.27 5.95 2.17
C PHE A 28 2.01 4.67 1.39
N TRP A 29 1.03 4.75 0.51
CA TRP A 29 0.88 3.84 -0.60
C TRP A 29 1.15 4.60 -1.90
N TYR A 30 2.01 4.02 -2.72
CA TYR A 30 2.23 4.44 -4.09
C TYR A 30 1.67 3.37 -5.02
N VAL A 31 1.19 3.80 -6.18
CA VAL A 31 0.75 2.95 -7.28
C VAL A 31 1.62 3.23 -8.48
N GLN A 32 2.02 2.19 -9.21
CA GLN A 32 2.77 2.31 -10.44
C GLN A 32 2.09 1.49 -11.53
N TYR A 33 1.49 2.20 -12.48
CA TYR A 33 0.89 1.60 -13.67
C TYR A 33 1.97 1.17 -14.68
N PRO A 34 1.67 0.19 -15.56
CA PRO A 34 2.62 -0.28 -16.56
C PRO A 34 3.16 0.87 -17.43
N GLY A 35 4.49 1.06 -17.44
CA GLY A 35 5.16 2.09 -18.23
C GLY A 35 5.21 3.48 -17.57
N GLU A 36 4.65 3.64 -16.37
CA GLU A 36 4.64 4.89 -15.61
C GLU A 36 5.59 4.86 -14.41
N GLY A 37 5.83 6.03 -13.81
CA GLY A 37 6.54 6.15 -12.53
C GLY A 37 5.61 5.93 -11.33
N PRO A 38 6.14 5.67 -10.13
CA PRO A 38 5.32 5.57 -8.92
C PRO A 38 4.60 6.90 -8.60
N GLU A 39 3.30 6.84 -8.41
CA GLU A 39 2.44 7.96 -8.02
C GLU A 39 1.86 7.76 -6.62
N LEU A 40 1.69 8.85 -5.87
CA LEU A 40 1.10 8.76 -4.53
C LEU A 40 -0.38 8.39 -4.63
N LEU A 41 -0.75 7.22 -4.10
CA LEU A 41 -2.13 6.78 -4.01
C LEU A 41 -2.81 7.37 -2.77
N LEU A 42 -2.27 7.10 -1.59
CA LEU A 42 -2.80 7.62 -0.32
C LEU A 42 -1.73 7.62 0.77
N LYS A 43 -2.00 8.34 1.87
CA LYS A 43 -1.13 8.37 3.04
C LYS A 43 -1.94 8.56 4.32
N ALA A 44 -1.38 8.13 5.44
CA ALA A 44 -1.97 8.34 6.75
C ALA A 44 -0.90 8.64 7.81
N MET A 45 -1.30 9.32 8.88
CA MET A 45 -0.48 9.60 10.07
C MET A 45 -1.29 9.30 11.33
N LYS A 46 -0.61 8.99 12.45
CA LYS A 46 -1.21 8.94 13.80
C LYS A 46 -2.55 8.18 13.89
N ALA A 47 -2.55 6.88 13.61
CA ALA A 47 -3.75 6.03 13.71
C ALA A 47 -4.94 6.46 12.82
N ASN A 48 -4.72 7.29 11.79
CA ASN A 48 -5.76 7.66 10.83
C ASN A 48 -5.91 6.64 9.69
N LYS A 49 -6.96 6.82 8.90
CA LYS A 49 -7.24 6.09 7.66
C LYS A 49 -6.98 6.98 6.44
N GLY A 50 -6.36 6.43 5.40
CA GLY A 50 -6.28 7.03 4.07
C GLY A 50 -7.33 6.42 3.15
N ASN A 51 -7.87 7.22 2.22
CA ASN A 51 -8.75 6.75 1.16
C ASN A 51 -8.48 7.56 -0.12
N ASN A 52 -8.39 6.88 -1.26
CA ASN A 52 -8.37 7.50 -2.58
C ASN A 52 -8.82 6.50 -3.66
N LYS A 53 -9.60 6.94 -4.65
CA LYS A 53 -10.06 6.09 -5.79
C LYS A 53 -10.67 4.74 -5.37
N GLY A 54 -11.33 4.68 -4.21
CA GLY A 54 -11.92 3.47 -3.64
C GLY A 54 -10.93 2.52 -2.96
N PHE A 55 -9.64 2.87 -2.93
CA PHE A 55 -8.65 2.21 -2.09
C PHE A 55 -8.64 2.83 -0.71
N GLU A 56 -8.46 1.99 0.29
CA GLU A 56 -8.44 2.38 1.69
C GLU A 56 -7.26 1.74 2.41
N ALA A 57 -6.67 2.44 3.38
CA ALA A 57 -5.68 1.85 4.26
C ALA A 57 -5.82 2.43 5.66
N ALA A 58 -5.91 1.56 6.66
CA ALA A 58 -6.05 1.95 8.04
C ALA A 58 -4.76 1.64 8.80
N TYR A 59 -4.32 2.61 9.61
CA TYR A 59 -3.15 2.47 10.45
C TYR A 59 -3.49 1.56 11.64
N ASN A 60 -2.87 0.38 11.70
CA ASN A 60 -3.01 -0.56 12.81
C ASN A 60 -1.74 -0.52 13.68
N THR A 61 -1.86 -0.03 14.91
CA THR A 61 -0.75 0.05 15.89
C THR A 61 -0.50 -1.26 16.63
N GLU A 62 -1.52 -2.12 16.76
CA GLU A 62 -1.42 -3.36 17.55
C GLU A 62 -0.55 -4.40 16.85
N ILE A 63 -0.71 -4.53 15.52
CA ILE A 63 0.05 -5.46 14.68
C ILE A 63 1.03 -4.73 13.73
N THR A 64 1.24 -3.43 13.93
CA THR A 64 2.16 -2.60 13.14
C THR A 64 1.96 -2.76 11.62
N SER A 65 0.73 -2.52 11.15
CA SER A 65 0.35 -2.70 9.76
C SER A 65 -0.41 -1.54 9.14
N PHE A 66 -0.39 -1.51 7.80
CA PHE A 66 -1.05 -0.51 6.97
C PHE A 66 -1.46 -1.11 5.63
N HIS A 67 -2.25 -2.18 5.70
CA HIS A 67 -2.71 -2.91 4.52
C HIS A 67 -3.55 -2.00 3.61
N LEU A 68 -3.36 -2.12 2.30
CA LEU A 68 -4.19 -1.47 1.29
C LEU A 68 -5.34 -2.39 0.95
N GLU A 69 -6.56 -1.87 0.95
CA GLU A 69 -7.77 -2.62 0.66
C GLU A 69 -8.59 -1.92 -0.43
N LYS A 70 -9.22 -2.72 -1.29
CA LYS A 70 -10.25 -2.24 -2.22
C LYS A 70 -11.34 -3.28 -2.33
N ALA A 71 -12.58 -2.89 -2.04
CA ALA A 71 -13.70 -3.82 -1.95
C ALA A 71 -14.04 -4.52 -3.27
N SER A 72 -13.87 -3.81 -4.39
CA SER A 72 -14.22 -4.28 -5.73
C SER A 72 -13.21 -3.73 -6.73
N VAL A 73 -12.33 -4.61 -7.23
CA VAL A 73 -11.29 -4.25 -8.21
C VAL A 73 -11.82 -4.23 -9.64
N GLN A 74 -11.24 -3.37 -10.46
CA GLN A 74 -11.45 -3.27 -11.89
C GLN A 74 -10.15 -3.57 -12.64
N GLU A 75 -10.23 -3.88 -13.94
CA GLU A 75 -9.01 -4.09 -14.76
C GLU A 75 -8.05 -2.89 -14.70
N SER A 76 -8.58 -1.67 -14.58
CA SER A 76 -7.80 -0.43 -14.43
C SER A 76 -7.02 -0.33 -13.11
N ASP A 77 -7.28 -1.22 -12.15
CA ASP A 77 -6.51 -1.32 -10.91
C ASP A 77 -5.25 -2.19 -11.06
N SER A 78 -4.96 -2.67 -12.27
CA SER A 78 -3.73 -3.37 -12.60
C SER A 78 -2.50 -2.49 -12.41
N ALA A 79 -1.75 -2.72 -11.34
CA ALA A 79 -0.55 -1.95 -11.03
C ALA A 79 0.33 -2.65 -10.01
N VAL A 80 1.56 -2.14 -9.87
CA VAL A 80 2.40 -2.41 -8.72
C VAL A 80 2.02 -1.46 -7.59
N TYR A 81 1.85 -1.98 -6.38
CA TYR A 81 1.54 -1.18 -5.19
C TYR A 81 2.70 -1.21 -4.21
N TYR A 82 3.24 -0.04 -3.87
CA TYR A 82 4.37 0.09 -2.95
C TYR A 82 3.94 0.72 -1.64
N CYS A 83 4.29 0.08 -0.53
CA CYS A 83 4.16 0.68 0.78
C CYS A 83 5.48 1.37 1.16
N ALA A 84 5.40 2.59 1.69
CA ALA A 84 6.56 3.34 2.13
C ALA A 84 6.31 4.00 3.49
N LEU A 85 7.40 4.23 4.21
CA LEU A 85 7.45 4.82 5.54
C LEU A 85 8.29 6.10 5.49
N SER A 86 7.73 7.25 5.88
CA SER A 86 8.54 8.42 6.22
C SER A 86 9.00 8.28 7.66
N GLY A 87 10.10 7.55 7.85
CA GLY A 87 10.86 7.59 9.09
C GLY A 87 11.85 8.75 9.05
N THR A 88 11.96 9.51 10.15
CA THR A 88 13.23 10.15 10.48
C THR A 88 14.26 9.02 10.66
N LEU A 89 15.03 8.74 9.60
CA LEU A 89 16.19 7.85 9.49
C LEU A 89 16.35 6.80 10.60
N THR A 90 15.93 5.57 10.31
CA THR A 90 16.78 4.37 10.43
C THR A 90 16.36 3.41 9.32
N GLU A 91 17.30 3.11 8.41
CA GLU A 91 17.13 2.34 7.17
C GLU A 91 16.35 1.03 7.32
N THR A 92 15.49 0.72 6.33
CA THR A 92 15.48 -0.57 5.60
C THR A 92 14.59 -0.46 4.36
N ALA A 93 15.14 -0.76 3.18
CA ALA A 93 14.43 -0.82 1.91
C ALA A 93 13.85 -2.22 1.66
N GLY A 94 12.58 -2.31 1.29
CA GLY A 94 11.93 -3.53 0.81
C GLY A 94 10.72 -3.16 -0.04
N GLY A 95 10.82 -3.35 -1.36
CA GLY A 95 9.74 -3.16 -2.30
C GLY A 95 9.04 -4.48 -2.65
N THR A 96 7.74 -4.35 -2.89
CA THR A 96 6.69 -5.26 -3.42
C THR A 96 6.36 -5.20 -4.92
N GLU A 97 6.83 -6.03 -5.86
CA GLU A 97 6.32 -6.05 -7.25
C GLU A 97 4.99 -6.81 -7.38
N TYR A 98 3.98 -6.18 -7.99
CA TYR A 98 2.71 -6.81 -8.39
C TYR A 98 2.38 -6.47 -9.84
N LYS A 99 2.08 -7.49 -10.65
CA LYS A 99 1.69 -7.38 -12.06
C LYS A 99 0.39 -8.15 -12.27
N LEU A 100 -0.55 -7.67 -13.09
CA LEU A 100 -1.61 -8.54 -13.60
C LEU A 100 -1.10 -9.35 -14.79
#